data_AF-A0A819YG27-F1
#
_entry.id   AF-A0A819YG27-F1
#
_cell.length_a   1.000
_cell.length_b   1.000
_cell.length_c   1.000
_cell.angle_alpha   90.00
_cell.angle_beta   90.00
_cell.angle_gamma   90.00
#
_symmetry.space_group_name_H-M   'P 1'
#
loop_
_entity.id
_entity.type
_entity.pdbx_description
1 polymer ?
#
loop_
_entity_poly.entity_id
_entity_poly.type
_entity_poly.pdbx_seq_one_letter_code
_entity_poly.pdbx_strand_id
1 'polypeptide(L)'
;MTQYHMENGAPSHTDITRLRQGQVGGQFWSIYTDCEHQGKDATISFLEQIDLMNRIIAKYSDVFQMATTAEEVRQAFSVKRIASLFGVEGGQAIESSFSILRLFYQLGVRYMSLTHNCNTPWADQSQVDEVNSKLIKNNGLTEFGKKIIIEMNRLGMLVDLSHVSKQT
;
A
#
# COMPACT_ATOMS: atom_id res chain seq x y z
N MET A 1 -11.73 10.39 16.63
CA MET A 1 -10.34 10.09 16.22
C MET A 1 -10.07 8.65 16.62
N THR A 2 -10.02 7.72 15.67
CA THR A 2 -9.87 6.28 15.96
C THR A 2 -8.51 6.03 16.63
N GLN A 3 -8.53 5.54 17.86
CA GLN A 3 -7.32 5.32 18.66
C GLN A 3 -6.79 3.92 18.35
N TYR A 4 -5.80 3.82 17.46
CA TYR A 4 -5.12 2.55 17.20
C TYR A 4 -4.05 2.33 18.27
N HIS A 5 -4.26 1.29 19.10
CA HIS A 5 -3.34 0.90 20.15
C HIS A 5 -2.39 -0.17 19.61
N MET A 6 -1.11 0.19 19.46
CA MET A 6 -0.03 -0.77 19.17
C MET A 6 0.49 -1.45 20.45
N GLU A 7 -0.17 -1.21 21.58
CA GLU A 7 0.12 -1.75 22.90
C GLU A 7 -0.42 -3.18 23.04
N ASN A 8 0.15 -3.94 23.99
CA ASN A 8 -0.20 -5.33 24.21
C ASN A 8 -1.70 -5.51 24.56
N GLY A 9 -2.33 -6.54 23.99
CA GLY A 9 -3.71 -6.92 24.33
C GLY A 9 -4.81 -6.34 23.43
N ALA A 10 -4.45 -5.61 22.37
CA ALA A 10 -5.42 -5.24 21.34
C ALA A 10 -5.99 -6.50 20.64
N PRO A 11 -7.30 -6.53 20.30
CA PRO A 11 -7.93 -7.61 19.52
C PRO A 11 -7.53 -7.52 18.04
N SER A 12 -6.23 -7.55 17.77
CA SER A 12 -5.60 -7.51 16.45
C SER A 12 -4.59 -8.66 16.34
N HIS A 13 -4.14 -8.95 15.13
CA HIS A 13 -3.00 -9.86 14.92
C HIS A 13 -1.64 -9.19 15.17
N THR A 14 -1.60 -7.86 15.20
CA THR A 14 -0.36 -7.07 15.23
C THR A 14 -0.38 -6.08 16.39
N ASP A 15 0.63 -6.16 17.23
CA ASP A 15 1.01 -5.17 18.25
C ASP A 15 2.54 -5.23 18.47
N ILE A 16 3.09 -4.29 19.24
CA ILE A 16 4.54 -4.20 19.48
C ILE A 16 5.08 -5.48 20.13
N THR A 17 4.38 -6.06 21.11
CA THR A 17 4.83 -7.28 21.80
C THR A 17 4.95 -8.44 20.82
N ARG A 18 3.92 -8.68 20.01
CA ARG A 18 3.90 -9.75 19.00
C ARG A 18 4.95 -9.53 17.91
N LEU A 19 5.12 -8.30 17.44
CA LEU A 19 6.17 -7.96 16.46
C LEU A 19 7.58 -8.25 17.00
N ARG A 20 7.84 -7.91 18.27
CA ARG A 20 9.12 -8.20 18.93
C ARG A 20 9.34 -9.70 19.15
N GLN A 21 8.33 -10.42 19.63
CA GLN A 21 8.39 -11.86 19.82
C GLN A 21 8.58 -12.61 18.50
N GLY A 22 7.92 -12.15 17.43
CA GLY A 22 8.05 -12.69 16.08
C GLY A 22 9.31 -12.24 15.33
N GLN A 23 10.20 -11.49 15.99
CA GLN A 23 11.46 -11.00 15.43
C GLN A 23 11.29 -10.20 14.13
N VAL A 24 10.19 -9.47 13.99
CA VAL A 24 9.91 -8.63 12.81
C VAL A 24 10.86 -7.43 12.82
N GLY A 25 11.76 -7.38 11.84
CA GLY A 25 12.73 -6.30 11.65
C GLY A 25 12.28 -5.20 10.68
N GLY A 26 11.26 -5.48 9.87
CA GLY A 26 10.68 -4.53 8.93
C GLY A 26 9.28 -4.96 8.48
N GLN A 27 8.43 -4.00 8.18
CA GLN A 27 7.03 -4.18 7.82
C GLN A 27 6.65 -3.17 6.75
N PHE A 28 6.05 -3.66 5.66
CA PHE A 28 5.21 -2.81 4.82
C PHE A 28 3.83 -2.71 5.46
N TRP A 29 3.47 -1.51 5.88
CA TRP A 29 2.12 -1.20 6.34
C TRP A 29 1.25 -0.96 5.11
N SER A 30 0.22 -1.80 4.95
CA SER A 30 -0.77 -1.58 3.91
C SER A 30 -1.53 -0.29 4.20
N ILE A 31 -1.43 0.65 3.29
CA ILE A 31 -2.29 1.82 3.20
C ILE A 31 -3.44 1.37 2.32
N TYR A 32 -4.58 1.10 2.94
CA TYR A 32 -5.74 0.46 2.31
C TYR A 32 -7.02 1.26 2.57
N THR A 33 -7.91 1.26 1.58
CA THR A 33 -9.29 1.69 1.73
C THR A 33 -10.20 0.81 0.87
N ASP A 34 -11.47 0.72 1.25
CA ASP A 34 -12.44 -0.10 0.54
C ASP A 34 -12.68 0.37 -0.90
N CYS A 35 -12.94 -0.58 -1.80
CA CYS A 35 -13.22 -0.31 -3.21
C CYS A 35 -14.41 0.64 -3.43
N GLU A 36 -15.30 0.78 -2.45
CA GLU A 36 -16.46 1.68 -2.51
C GLU A 36 -16.09 3.17 -2.59
N HIS A 37 -14.85 3.52 -2.21
CA HIS A 37 -14.32 4.88 -2.33
C HIS A 37 -13.89 5.25 -3.77
N GLN A 38 -13.73 4.27 -4.66
CA GLN A 38 -13.30 4.53 -6.05
C GLN A 38 -14.31 5.41 -6.79
N GLY A 39 -13.82 6.50 -7.39
CA GLY A 39 -14.66 7.50 -8.07
C GLY A 39 -15.45 8.41 -7.12
N LYS A 40 -15.12 8.38 -5.82
CA LYS A 40 -15.67 9.26 -4.78
C LYS A 40 -14.55 10.03 -4.10
N ASP A 41 -13.92 9.43 -3.11
CA ASP A 41 -12.97 10.05 -2.18
C ASP A 41 -11.75 9.17 -1.90
N ALA A 42 -11.48 8.17 -2.76
CA ALA A 42 -10.38 7.22 -2.60
C ALA A 42 -9.05 7.90 -2.24
N THR A 43 -8.59 8.86 -3.05
CA THR A 43 -7.31 9.54 -2.76
C THR A 43 -7.28 10.18 -1.37
N ILE A 44 -8.38 10.81 -0.93
CA ILE A 44 -8.48 11.42 0.40
C ILE A 44 -8.36 10.32 1.47
N SER A 45 -9.10 9.23 1.34
CA SER A 45 -9.08 8.13 2.30
C SER A 45 -7.68 7.50 2.41
N PHE A 46 -6.95 7.29 1.30
CA PHE A 46 -5.57 6.80 1.33
C PHE A 46 -4.61 7.81 2.01
N LEU A 47 -4.78 9.11 1.77
CA LEU A 47 -3.96 10.15 2.43
C LEU A 47 -4.18 10.16 3.95
N GLU A 48 -5.42 9.96 4.42
CA GLU A 48 -5.72 9.84 5.84
C GLU A 48 -5.08 8.60 6.48
N GLN A 49 -5.02 7.47 5.75
CA GLN A 49 -4.29 6.28 6.22
C GLN A 49 -2.78 6.51 6.32
N ILE A 50 -2.19 7.24 5.36
CA ILE A 50 -0.77 7.64 5.42
C ILE A 50 -0.51 8.54 6.63
N ASP A 51 -1.35 9.55 6.86
CA ASP A 51 -1.26 10.41 8.05
C ASP A 51 -1.34 9.59 9.34
N LEU A 52 -2.33 8.70 9.43
CA LEU A 52 -2.50 7.83 10.59
C LEU A 52 -1.24 7.01 10.86
N MET A 53 -0.68 6.38 9.84
CA MET A 53 0.51 5.54 10.00
C MET A 53 1.74 6.37 10.38
N ASN A 54 1.91 7.56 9.80
CA ASN A 54 2.95 8.51 10.20
C ASN A 54 2.82 8.90 11.68
N ARG A 55 1.61 9.20 12.17
CA ARG A 55 1.37 9.51 13.59
C ARG A 55 1.67 8.33 14.50
N ILE A 56 1.35 7.10 14.09
CA ILE A 56 1.70 5.88 14.84
C ILE A 56 3.22 5.72 14.92
N ILE A 57 3.94 5.86 13.80
CA ILE A 57 5.40 5.77 13.77
C ILE A 57 6.03 6.85 14.67
N ALA A 58 5.53 8.08 14.61
CA ALA A 58 6.02 9.17 15.44
C ALA A 58 5.79 8.92 16.95
N LYS A 59 4.58 8.42 17.30
CA LYS A 59 4.21 8.12 18.69
C LYS A 59 5.10 7.03 19.31
N TYR A 60 5.47 6.02 18.54
CA TYR A 60 6.29 4.89 18.98
C TYR A 60 7.66 4.88 18.27
N SER A 61 8.31 6.05 18.20
CA SER A 61 9.57 6.27 17.45
C SER A 61 10.80 5.60 18.06
N ASP A 62 10.70 5.09 19.29
CA ASP A 62 11.66 4.18 19.90
C ASP A 62 11.54 2.75 19.35
N VAL A 63 10.38 2.38 18.80
CA VAL A 63 10.09 1.06 18.23
C VAL A 63 10.13 1.07 16.71
N PHE A 64 9.48 2.03 16.06
CA PHE A 64 9.32 2.10 14.61
C PHE A 64 10.21 3.19 14.01
N GLN A 65 10.65 2.96 12.77
CA GLN A 65 11.37 3.96 11.99
C GLN A 65 10.88 3.92 10.55
N MET A 66 10.42 5.07 10.03
CA MET A 66 10.08 5.16 8.61
C MET A 66 11.31 4.84 7.75
N ALA A 67 11.11 4.02 6.73
CA ALA A 67 12.12 3.67 5.75
C ALA A 67 11.52 3.68 4.35
N THR A 68 12.30 4.19 3.42
CA THR A 68 11.93 4.34 2.02
C THR A 68 13.01 3.80 1.07
N THR A 69 14.15 3.38 1.62
CA THR A 69 15.23 2.70 0.91
C THR A 69 15.67 1.44 1.65
N ALA A 70 16.30 0.51 0.93
CA ALA A 70 16.87 -0.69 1.55
C ALA A 70 17.96 -0.38 2.59
N GLU A 71 18.67 0.73 2.43
CA GLU A 71 19.67 1.19 3.39
C GLU A 71 19.02 1.67 4.69
N GLU A 72 17.96 2.47 4.60
CA GLU A 72 17.20 2.90 5.78
C GLU A 72 16.58 1.72 6.52
N VAL A 73 16.13 0.68 5.82
CA VAL A 73 15.68 -0.58 6.43
C VAL A 73 16.80 -1.24 7.23
N ARG A 74 18.00 -1.38 6.65
CA ARG A 74 19.17 -1.94 7.35
C ARG A 74 19.60 -1.08 8.54
N GLN A 75 19.52 0.25 8.42
CA GLN A 75 19.82 1.17 9.51
C GLN A 75 18.84 1.01 10.66
N ALA A 76 17.53 1.01 10.39
CA ALA A 76 16.50 0.77 11.41
C ALA A 76 16.75 -0.55 12.15
N PHE A 77 17.06 -1.61 11.40
CA PHE A 77 17.38 -2.92 11.96
C PHE A 77 18.63 -2.88 12.88
N SER A 78 19.70 -2.18 12.48
CA SER A 78 20.94 -2.07 13.28
C SER A 78 20.74 -1.39 14.64
N VAL A 79 19.79 -0.45 14.73
CA VAL A 79 19.42 0.24 15.98
C VAL A 79 18.24 -0.42 16.68
N LYS A 80 17.91 -1.67 16.32
CA LYS A 80 16.84 -2.50 16.89
C LYS A 80 15.45 -1.85 16.77
N ARG A 81 15.23 -1.03 15.75
CA ARG A 81 13.89 -0.55 15.36
C ARG A 81 13.32 -1.41 14.26
N ILE A 82 12.00 -1.41 14.16
CA ILE A 82 11.27 -2.05 13.08
C ILE A 82 11.15 -1.04 11.95
N ALA A 83 11.72 -1.36 10.79
CA ALA A 83 11.58 -0.52 9.61
C ALA A 83 10.11 -0.51 9.16
N SER A 84 9.52 0.67 9.05
CA SER A 84 8.14 0.87 8.60
C SER A 84 8.18 1.45 7.20
N LEU A 85 7.63 0.72 6.23
CA LEU A 85 7.48 1.18 4.84
C LEU A 85 5.99 1.27 4.50
N PHE A 86 5.64 2.09 3.51
CA PHE A 86 4.26 2.19 3.04
C PHE A 86 4.07 1.48 1.71
N GLY A 87 2.97 0.75 1.62
CA GLY A 87 2.50 0.15 0.39
C GLY A 87 1.03 0.47 0.18
N VAL A 88 0.71 1.08 -0.94
CA VAL A 88 -0.69 1.41 -1.28
C VAL A 88 -1.35 0.18 -1.87
N GLU A 89 -2.41 -0.30 -1.24
CA GLU A 89 -3.14 -1.49 -1.68
C GLU A 89 -4.35 -1.08 -2.54
N GLY A 90 -4.09 -0.93 -3.83
CA GLY A 90 -5.11 -0.69 -4.86
C GLY A 90 -4.89 0.58 -5.67
N GLY A 91 -4.90 0.43 -7.00
CA GLY A 91 -4.68 1.52 -7.94
C GLY A 91 -5.80 2.57 -7.98
N GLN A 92 -6.94 2.35 -7.31
CA GLN A 92 -7.96 3.37 -7.11
C GLN A 92 -7.44 4.56 -6.31
N ALA A 93 -6.38 4.37 -5.51
CA ALA A 93 -5.71 5.44 -4.76
C ALA A 93 -5.31 6.64 -5.63
N ILE A 94 -4.83 6.36 -6.85
CA ILE A 94 -4.29 7.39 -7.74
C ILE A 94 -5.34 8.04 -8.63
N GLU A 95 -6.58 7.55 -8.63
CA GLU A 95 -7.68 8.04 -9.47
C GLU A 95 -7.27 8.27 -10.94
N SER A 96 -6.47 7.34 -11.49
CA SER A 96 -5.90 7.42 -12.85
C SER A 96 -5.08 8.70 -13.12
N SER A 97 -4.36 9.20 -12.11
CA SER A 97 -3.52 10.40 -12.20
C SER A 97 -2.05 10.09 -11.93
N PHE A 98 -1.18 10.37 -12.92
CA PHE A 98 0.27 10.31 -12.75
C PHE A 98 0.79 11.27 -11.67
N SER A 99 0.12 12.41 -11.48
CA SER A 99 0.53 13.38 -10.46
C SER A 99 0.27 12.83 -9.06
N ILE A 100 -0.88 12.18 -8.85
CA ILE A 100 -1.20 11.56 -7.56
C ILE A 100 -0.25 10.38 -7.28
N LEU A 101 0.07 9.56 -8.29
CA LEU A 101 1.09 8.51 -8.17
C LEU A 101 2.45 9.05 -7.68
N ARG A 102 2.93 10.15 -8.27
CA ARG A 102 4.19 10.79 -7.86
C ARG A 102 4.10 11.38 -6.45
N LEU A 103 2.96 11.97 -6.09
CA LEU A 103 2.75 12.52 -4.74
C LEU A 103 2.78 11.40 -3.69
N PHE A 104 2.14 10.25 -3.93
CA PHE A 104 2.25 9.10 -3.03
C PHE A 104 3.70 8.64 -2.86
N TYR A 105 4.48 8.59 -3.94
CA TYR A 105 5.90 8.26 -3.85
C TYR A 105 6.67 9.26 -2.98
N GLN A 106 6.40 10.56 -3.12
CA GLN A 106 6.99 11.63 -2.29
C GLN A 106 6.57 11.52 -0.82
N LEU A 107 5.35 11.03 -0.54
CA LEU A 107 4.84 10.76 0.79
C LEU A 107 5.40 9.45 1.41
N GLY A 108 6.33 8.78 0.74
CA GLY A 108 7.04 7.61 1.27
C GLY A 108 6.50 6.26 0.82
N VAL A 109 5.51 6.22 -0.08
CA VAL A 109 5.00 4.97 -0.65
C VAL A 109 6.06 4.32 -1.53
N ARG A 110 6.28 3.00 -1.35
CA ARG A 110 7.32 2.25 -2.08
C ARG A 110 6.81 1.04 -2.85
N TYR A 111 5.56 0.62 -2.65
CA TYR A 111 4.86 -0.20 -3.62
C TYR A 111 3.44 0.29 -3.83
N MET A 112 2.85 -0.07 -4.97
CA MET A 112 1.40 0.02 -5.19
C MET A 112 0.89 -1.29 -5.79
N SER A 113 -0.13 -1.88 -5.17
CA SER A 113 -0.93 -2.96 -5.76
C SER A 113 -1.81 -2.39 -6.87
N LEU A 114 -1.76 -2.96 -8.07
CA LEU A 114 -2.41 -2.36 -9.25
C LEU A 114 -3.94 -2.32 -9.13
N THR A 115 -4.50 -3.30 -8.43
CA THR A 115 -5.92 -3.41 -8.08
C THR A 115 -6.06 -3.85 -6.62
N HIS A 116 -7.27 -3.76 -6.09
CA HIS A 116 -7.72 -4.57 -4.97
C HIS A 116 -8.82 -5.51 -5.52
N ASN A 117 -9.89 -5.79 -4.77
CA ASN A 117 -11.05 -6.58 -5.22
C ASN A 117 -11.99 -5.78 -6.16
N CYS A 118 -11.46 -4.83 -6.92
CA CYS A 118 -12.15 -4.01 -7.89
C CYS A 118 -11.21 -3.63 -9.04
N ASN A 119 -11.76 -3.54 -10.25
CA ASN A 119 -11.01 -3.08 -11.41
C ASN A 119 -10.76 -1.57 -11.29
N THR A 120 -9.57 -1.14 -11.68
CA THR A 120 -9.36 0.27 -12.04
C THR A 120 -9.77 0.46 -13.51
N PRO A 121 -9.90 1.71 -14.01
CA PRO A 121 -10.07 1.95 -15.45
C PRO A 121 -8.90 1.45 -16.32
N TRP A 122 -7.83 0.91 -15.72
CA TRP A 122 -6.60 0.59 -16.41
C TRP A 122 -5.96 -0.76 -16.06
N ALA A 123 -6.51 -1.51 -15.10
CA ALA A 123 -6.06 -2.85 -14.69
C ALA A 123 -7.22 -3.73 -14.20
N ASP A 124 -7.12 -5.04 -14.45
CA ASP A 124 -8.10 -6.05 -14.01
C ASP A 124 -7.70 -6.77 -12.72
N GLN A 125 -8.67 -6.96 -11.83
CA GLN A 125 -8.58 -7.71 -10.58
C GLN A 125 -8.83 -9.22 -10.76
N SER A 126 -8.42 -10.03 -9.79
CA SER A 126 -8.34 -11.50 -9.86
C SER A 126 -9.66 -12.22 -10.14
N GLN A 127 -10.78 -11.74 -9.60
CA GLN A 127 -12.12 -12.32 -9.80
C GLN A 127 -12.64 -12.14 -11.25
N VAL A 128 -11.94 -11.38 -12.10
CA VAL A 128 -12.16 -11.40 -13.55
C VAL A 128 -11.86 -12.78 -14.16
N ASP A 129 -11.02 -13.58 -13.50
CA ASP A 129 -10.67 -14.94 -13.93
C ASP A 129 -11.68 -16.01 -13.49
N GLU A 130 -12.65 -15.67 -12.64
CA GLU A 130 -13.67 -16.60 -12.19
C GLU A 130 -14.59 -17.05 -13.34
N VAL A 131 -15.01 -18.32 -13.29
CA VAL A 131 -15.95 -18.88 -14.26
C VAL A 131 -17.28 -18.12 -14.16
N ASN A 132 -17.76 -17.61 -15.30
CA ASN A 132 -18.95 -16.76 -15.40
C ASN A 132 -18.84 -15.37 -14.76
N SER A 133 -17.62 -14.86 -14.54
CA SER A 133 -17.42 -13.48 -14.11
C SER A 133 -18.13 -12.49 -15.05
N LYS A 134 -18.94 -11.61 -14.48
CA LYS A 134 -19.66 -10.54 -15.21
C LYS A 134 -18.93 -9.19 -15.12
N LEU A 135 -17.73 -9.17 -14.55
CA LEU A 135 -16.93 -7.97 -14.42
C LEU A 135 -16.46 -7.49 -15.80
N ILE A 136 -16.48 -6.18 -16.00
CA ILE A 136 -15.99 -5.54 -17.23
C ILE A 136 -14.47 -5.67 -17.26
N LYS A 137 -13.92 -6.27 -18.31
CA LYS A 137 -12.48 -6.52 -18.45
C LYS A 137 -11.77 -5.41 -19.21
N ASN A 138 -10.59 -5.05 -18.75
CA ASN A 138 -9.58 -4.27 -19.45
C ASN A 138 -8.68 -5.16 -20.34
N ASN A 139 -8.80 -6.48 -20.23
CA ASN A 139 -7.90 -7.49 -20.80
C ASN A 139 -6.48 -7.40 -20.21
N GLY A 140 -6.40 -7.32 -18.88
CA GLY A 140 -5.16 -7.12 -18.14
C GLY A 140 -4.87 -5.63 -17.97
N LEU A 141 -3.77 -5.14 -18.56
CA LEU A 141 -3.41 -3.72 -18.57
C LEU A 141 -3.84 -3.02 -19.86
N THR A 142 -4.54 -1.90 -19.72
CA THR A 142 -4.76 -0.96 -20.83
C THR A 142 -3.46 -0.26 -21.24
N GLU A 143 -3.44 0.43 -22.39
CA GLU A 143 -2.30 1.28 -22.77
C GLU A 143 -1.99 2.38 -21.74
N PHE A 144 -3.01 2.88 -21.04
CA PHE A 144 -2.81 3.80 -19.92
C PHE A 144 -2.16 3.08 -18.72
N GLY A 145 -2.63 1.88 -18.38
CA GLY A 145 -2.07 1.04 -17.31
C GLY A 145 -0.59 0.72 -17.54
N LYS A 146 -0.21 0.38 -18.77
CA LYS A 146 1.20 0.18 -19.15
C LYS A 146 2.05 1.43 -18.89
N LYS A 147 1.52 2.63 -19.17
CA LYS A 147 2.22 3.89 -18.87
C LYS A 147 2.35 4.14 -17.36
N ILE A 148 1.36 3.75 -16.55
CA ILE A 148 1.45 3.78 -15.09
C ILE A 148 2.61 2.90 -14.61
N ILE A 149 2.74 1.68 -15.13
CA ILE A 149 3.88 0.79 -14.81
C ILE A 149 5.23 1.43 -15.18
N ILE A 150 5.31 2.05 -16.36
CA ILE A 150 6.54 2.75 -16.78
C ILE A 150 6.89 3.88 -15.81
N GLU A 151 5.91 4.67 -15.34
CA GLU A 151 6.15 5.72 -14.35
C GLU A 151 6.56 5.14 -12.99
N MET A 152 5.94 4.03 -12.55
CA MET A 152 6.36 3.33 -11.33
C MET A 152 7.81 2.86 -11.43
N ASN A 153 8.21 2.28 -12.57
CA ASN A 153 9.58 1.87 -12.82
C ASN A 153 10.54 3.07 -12.80
N ARG A 154 10.17 4.19 -13.43
CA ARG A 154 10.98 5.42 -13.42
C ARG A 154 11.17 5.97 -12.00
N LEU A 155 10.14 5.90 -11.15
CA LEU A 155 10.20 6.32 -9.76
C LEU A 155 10.99 5.34 -8.88
N GLY A 156 11.15 4.08 -9.29
CA GLY A 156 11.63 3.02 -8.40
C GLY A 156 10.56 2.59 -7.38
N MET A 157 9.29 2.70 -7.74
CA MET A 157 8.17 2.14 -6.99
C MET A 157 7.95 0.68 -7.41
N LEU A 158 7.86 -0.22 -6.44
CA LEU A 158 7.58 -1.63 -6.69
C LEU A 158 6.16 -1.80 -7.23
N VAL A 159 6.03 -2.64 -8.25
CA VAL A 159 4.74 -3.07 -8.82
C VAL A 159 4.30 -4.31 -8.06
N ASP A 160 3.23 -4.20 -7.28
CA ASP A 160 2.65 -5.35 -6.58
C ASP A 160 1.50 -5.95 -7.41
N LEU A 161 1.61 -7.27 -7.66
CA LEU A 161 0.66 -8.06 -8.45
C LEU A 161 -0.35 -8.80 -7.58
N SER A 162 -0.36 -8.55 -6.27
CA SER A 162 -1.45 -9.02 -5.41
C SER A 162 -2.79 -8.49 -5.94
N HIS A 163 -3.85 -9.31 -5.82
CA HIS A 163 -5.22 -9.04 -6.28
C HIS A 163 -5.44 -8.91 -7.80
N VAL A 164 -4.43 -8.94 -8.66
CA VAL A 164 -4.62 -8.75 -10.09
C VAL A 164 -5.08 -10.03 -10.81
N SER A 165 -5.72 -9.88 -11.98
CA SER A 165 -6.02 -11.00 -12.88
C SER A 165 -4.74 -11.61 -13.48
N LYS A 166 -4.76 -12.86 -13.92
CA LYS A 166 -3.61 -13.51 -14.58
C LYS A 166 -3.12 -12.78 -15.83
N GLN A 167 -4.01 -12.06 -16.51
CA GLN A 167 -3.69 -11.33 -17.74
C GLN A 167 -3.03 -9.97 -17.46
N THR A 168 -3.28 -9.41 -16.27
CA THR A 168 -2.67 -8.16 -15.79
C THR A 168 -1.19 -8.39 -15.48
#